data_AF-A0AAU5DUB5-F1
#
_entry.id   AF-A0AAU5DUB5-F1
#
_cell.length_a   1.000
_cell.length_b   1.000
_cell.length_c   1.000
_cell.angle_alpha   90.00
_cell.angle_beta   90.00
_cell.angle_gamma   90.00
#
_symmetry.space_group_name_H-M   'P 1'
#
loop_
_entity.id
_entity.type
_entity.pdbx_description
1 polymer ?
#
loop_
_entity_poly.entity_id
_entity_poly.type
_entity_poly.pdbx_seq_one_letter_code
_entity_poly.pdbx_strand_id
1 'polypeptide(L)'
;MSIESLEVALPGLVAQRLEVPRRIDWQLVFDGLGTRLPDDYVTLAESYPRLQIGQFLFVTSPLPGNEARFVEGKTEDLAGAEGMAHKGMLGGYPVFPESGGLLQWGSSIDGDEFHWRTEGQPNEWTVVVAGRNDDWFHYKGSLSSYLAWLCSGTATPHRIPPNFPGPEPIVSVD
;
A
#
# COMPACT_ATOMS: atom_id res chain seq x y z
N MET A 1 -13.56 -4.35 -4.63
CA MET A 1 -13.60 -3.28 -5.64
C MET A 1 -12.49 -3.57 -6.64
N SER A 2 -12.64 -3.26 -7.92
CA SER A 2 -11.68 -3.64 -8.97
C SER A 2 -10.67 -2.53 -9.23
N ILE A 3 -9.52 -2.93 -9.78
CA ILE A 3 -8.45 -2.05 -10.28
C ILE A 3 -8.95 -1.01 -11.31
N GLU A 4 -10.08 -1.28 -11.94
CA GLU A 4 -10.73 -0.41 -12.93
C GLU A 4 -11.11 0.95 -12.35
N SER A 5 -11.52 1.02 -11.07
CA SER A 5 -11.84 2.30 -10.43
C SER A 5 -10.61 3.19 -10.29
N LEU A 6 -9.44 2.58 -10.06
CA LEU A 6 -8.16 3.28 -10.02
C LEU A 6 -7.75 3.73 -11.43
N GLU A 7 -7.92 2.88 -12.45
CA GLU A 7 -7.67 3.23 -13.85
C GLU A 7 -8.54 4.40 -14.34
N VAL A 8 -9.80 4.48 -13.89
CA VAL A 8 -10.68 5.62 -14.18
C VAL A 8 -10.19 6.91 -13.49
N ALA A 9 -9.79 6.82 -12.22
CA ALA A 9 -9.29 7.96 -11.46
C ALA A 9 -7.88 8.40 -11.93
N LEU A 10 -7.12 7.48 -12.53
CA LEU A 10 -5.75 7.70 -12.99
C LEU A 10 -5.58 7.17 -14.42
N PRO A 11 -6.11 7.84 -15.46
CA PRO A 11 -6.08 7.32 -16.84
C PRO A 11 -4.66 7.03 -17.37
N GLY A 12 -3.64 7.76 -16.89
CA GLY A 12 -2.25 7.50 -17.23
C GLY A 12 -1.74 6.13 -16.75
N LEU A 13 -2.39 5.52 -15.76
CA LEU A 13 -2.08 4.18 -15.28
C LEU A 13 -2.35 3.12 -16.36
N VAL A 14 -3.41 3.27 -17.16
CA VAL A 14 -3.78 2.29 -18.19
C VAL A 14 -2.65 2.06 -19.19
N ALA A 15 -1.90 3.11 -19.54
CA ALA A 15 -0.76 3.03 -20.46
C ALA A 15 0.43 2.24 -19.89
N GLN A 16 0.45 2.00 -18.57
CA GLN A 16 1.52 1.33 -17.83
C GLN A 16 1.18 -0.12 -17.48
N ARG A 17 -0.02 -0.58 -17.86
CA ARG A 17 -0.47 -1.94 -17.61
C ARG A 17 0.38 -2.91 -18.43
N LEU A 18 0.87 -3.95 -17.78
CA LEU A 18 1.70 -4.95 -18.44
C LEU A 18 0.84 -5.82 -19.37
N GLU A 19 1.31 -6.06 -20.59
CA GLU A 19 0.68 -7.00 -21.52
C GLU A 19 0.64 -8.43 -20.95
N VAL A 20 1.67 -8.79 -20.20
CA VAL A 20 1.79 -10.07 -19.49
C VAL A 20 1.94 -9.79 -18.00
N PRO A 21 1.02 -10.28 -17.14
CA PRO A 21 1.11 -10.10 -15.70
C PRO A 21 2.42 -10.65 -15.11
N ARG A 22 2.92 -10.00 -14.06
CA ARG A 22 4.09 -10.48 -13.32
C ARG A 22 3.80 -11.84 -12.70
N ARG A 23 4.72 -12.79 -12.84
CA ARG A 23 4.66 -14.08 -12.17
C ARG A 23 5.34 -13.96 -10.81
N ILE A 24 4.55 -13.69 -9.78
CA ILE A 24 5.01 -13.60 -8.39
C ILE A 24 4.69 -14.93 -7.71
N ASP A 25 5.64 -15.48 -6.95
CA ASP A 25 5.37 -16.61 -6.06
C ASP A 25 4.62 -16.14 -4.81
N TRP A 26 3.30 -15.97 -4.95
CA TRP A 26 2.45 -15.55 -3.84
C TRP A 26 2.37 -16.59 -2.72
N GLN A 27 2.59 -17.87 -3.01
CA GLN A 27 2.58 -18.88 -1.97
C GLN A 27 3.73 -18.65 -1.00
N LEU A 28 4.94 -18.39 -1.51
CA LEU A 28 6.09 -17.99 -0.70
C LEU A 28 5.78 -16.75 0.14
N VAL A 29 5.19 -15.71 -0.47
CA VAL A 29 4.82 -14.48 0.24
C VAL A 29 3.81 -14.75 1.35
N PHE A 30 2.76 -15.53 1.09
CA PHE A 30 1.71 -15.83 2.06
C PHE A 30 2.24 -16.68 3.22
N ASP A 31 3.07 -17.68 2.93
CA ASP A 31 3.70 -18.51 3.95
C ASP A 31 4.66 -17.69 4.82
N GLY A 32 5.43 -16.79 4.19
CA GLY A 32 6.36 -15.90 4.89
C GLY A 32 5.68 -14.86 5.78
N LEU A 33 4.53 -14.32 5.36
CA LEU A 33 3.76 -13.37 6.16
C LEU A 33 2.80 -14.07 7.15
N GLY A 34 2.54 -15.36 6.98
CA GLY A 34 1.54 -16.09 7.77
C GLY A 34 0.09 -15.69 7.47
N THR A 35 -0.16 -14.99 6.36
CA THR A 35 -1.48 -14.51 5.96
C THR A 35 -1.56 -14.34 4.44
N ARG A 36 -2.78 -14.43 3.88
CA ARG A 36 -3.02 -13.90 2.53
C ARG A 36 -3.07 -12.38 2.58
N LEU A 37 -2.91 -11.77 1.41
CA LEU A 37 -3.04 -10.33 1.20
C LEU A 37 -4.36 -10.02 0.46
N PRO A 38 -4.84 -8.76 0.50
CA PRO A 38 -6.03 -8.36 -0.24
C PRO A 38 -5.90 -8.69 -1.74
N ASP A 39 -6.97 -9.22 -2.34
CA ASP A 39 -6.97 -9.66 -3.74
C ASP A 39 -6.71 -8.50 -4.72
N ASP A 40 -7.16 -7.28 -4.36
CA ASP A 40 -6.95 -6.10 -5.18
C ASP A 40 -5.48 -5.64 -5.18
N TYR A 41 -4.77 -5.82 -4.07
CA TYR A 41 -3.33 -5.62 -4.00
C TYR A 41 -2.58 -6.67 -4.84
N VAL A 42 -2.95 -7.94 -4.74
CA VAL A 42 -2.36 -9.02 -5.55
C VAL A 42 -2.53 -8.69 -7.04
N THR A 43 -3.75 -8.34 -7.44
CA THR A 43 -4.06 -7.95 -8.83
C THR A 43 -3.26 -6.71 -9.26
N LEU A 44 -3.13 -5.71 -8.40
CA LEU A 44 -2.36 -4.48 -8.66
C LEU A 44 -0.87 -4.79 -8.85
N ALA A 45 -0.30 -5.59 -7.97
CA ALA A 45 1.08 -6.03 -8.07
C ALA A 45 1.31 -6.83 -9.36
N GLU A 46 0.43 -7.75 -9.76
CA GLU A 46 0.64 -8.50 -10.99
C GLU A 46 0.47 -7.66 -12.26
N SER A 47 -0.46 -6.71 -12.26
CA SER A 47 -0.87 -5.96 -13.46
C SER A 47 0.07 -4.83 -13.84
N TYR A 48 0.85 -4.33 -12.89
CA TYR A 48 1.67 -3.13 -13.05
C TYR A 48 3.12 -3.38 -12.65
N PRO A 49 4.08 -2.63 -13.21
CA PRO A 49 5.44 -2.56 -12.68
C PRO A 49 5.46 -2.00 -11.25
N ARG A 50 6.64 -1.66 -10.71
CA ARG A 50 6.71 -0.90 -9.46
C ARG A 50 5.84 0.35 -9.58
N LEU A 51 4.92 0.52 -8.66
CA LEU A 51 3.92 1.56 -8.72
C LEU A 51 4.32 2.72 -7.82
N GLN A 52 4.66 3.83 -8.47
CA GLN A 52 4.80 5.14 -7.85
C GLN A 52 3.71 6.05 -8.41
N ILE A 53 3.01 6.78 -7.54
CA ILE A 53 1.94 7.70 -7.96
C ILE A 53 2.35 9.12 -7.62
N GLY A 54 2.30 10.01 -8.63
CA GLY A 54 2.53 11.43 -8.49
C GLY A 54 3.90 11.81 -7.90
N GLN A 55 4.91 10.97 -8.15
CA GLN A 55 6.26 11.10 -7.57
C GLN A 55 6.28 11.18 -6.03
N PHE A 56 5.20 10.78 -5.37
CA PHE A 56 4.99 10.97 -3.94
C PHE A 56 4.75 9.65 -3.23
N LEU A 57 3.77 8.85 -3.67
CA LEU A 57 3.38 7.60 -3.01
C LEU A 57 3.99 6.39 -3.71
N PHE A 58 4.65 5.51 -2.97
CA PHE A 58 5.16 4.23 -3.45
C PHE A 58 4.32 3.08 -2.89
N VAL A 59 3.84 2.20 -3.77
CA VAL A 59 3.21 0.94 -3.37
C VAL A 59 4.26 -0.16 -3.40
N THR A 60 4.57 -0.70 -2.23
CA THR A 60 5.55 -1.78 -2.09
C THR A 60 4.94 -3.07 -2.61
N SER A 61 5.61 -3.73 -3.55
CA SER A 61 5.19 -5.04 -4.06
C SER A 61 6.38 -5.97 -4.26
N PRO A 62 6.20 -7.29 -4.08
CA PRO A 62 7.25 -8.25 -4.40
C PRO A 62 7.59 -8.16 -5.89
N LEU A 63 8.86 -8.39 -6.22
CA LEU A 63 9.33 -8.53 -7.59
C LEU A 63 9.52 -10.01 -7.91
N PRO A 64 9.18 -10.46 -9.14
CA PRO A 64 9.46 -11.83 -9.56
C PRO A 64 10.91 -12.24 -9.26
N GLY A 65 11.08 -13.34 -8.52
CA GLY A 65 12.38 -13.86 -8.11
C GLY A 65 13.04 -13.18 -6.89
N ASN A 66 12.35 -12.22 -6.25
CA ASN A 66 12.80 -11.53 -5.03
C ASN A 66 11.73 -11.58 -3.91
N GLU A 67 10.80 -12.53 -3.97
CA GLU A 67 9.70 -12.67 -3.02
C GLU A 67 10.21 -12.92 -1.59
N ALA A 68 11.27 -13.71 -1.42
CA ALA A 68 11.91 -13.93 -0.13
C ALA A 68 12.45 -12.63 0.48
N ARG A 69 13.10 -11.78 -0.33
CA ARG A 69 13.58 -10.47 0.10
C ARG A 69 12.44 -9.53 0.49
N PHE A 70 11.31 -9.61 -0.22
CA PHE A 70 10.12 -8.85 0.16
C PHE A 70 9.59 -9.27 1.53
N VAL A 71 9.53 -10.58 1.82
CA VAL A 71 9.13 -11.12 3.13
C VAL A 71 10.12 -10.70 4.23
N GLU A 72 11.42 -10.78 3.96
CA GLU A 72 12.46 -10.31 4.88
C GLU A 72 12.28 -8.83 5.22
N GLY A 73 12.08 -7.97 4.21
CA GLY A 73 11.81 -6.55 4.42
C GLY A 73 10.54 -6.32 5.26
N LYS A 74 9.47 -7.09 5.03
CA LYS A 74 8.26 -7.00 5.87
C LYS A 74 8.52 -7.42 7.33
N THR A 75 9.40 -8.39 7.55
CA THR A 75 9.80 -8.81 8.89
C THR A 75 10.58 -7.71 9.60
N GLU A 76 11.47 -7.02 8.88
CA GLU A 76 12.21 -5.86 9.40
C GLU A 76 11.27 -4.68 9.72
N ASP A 77 10.32 -4.37 8.83
CA ASP A 77 9.29 -3.35 9.05
C ASP A 77 8.52 -3.62 10.35
N LEU A 78 8.10 -4.88 10.56
CA LEU A 78 7.36 -5.29 11.76
C LEU A 78 8.20 -5.18 13.03
N ALA A 79 9.48 -5.57 12.99
CA ALA A 79 10.39 -5.37 14.12
C ALA A 79 10.57 -3.88 14.47
N GLY A 80 10.62 -3.01 13.45
CA GLY A 80 10.59 -1.56 13.64
C GLY A 80 9.31 -1.09 14.31
N ALA A 81 8.16 -1.58 13.84
CA ALA A 81 6.84 -1.27 14.39
C ALA A 81 6.68 -1.73 15.84
N GLU A 82 7.23 -2.88 16.24
CA GLU A 82 7.29 -3.32 17.65
C GLU A 82 8.04 -2.32 18.53
N GLY A 83 9.19 -1.82 18.05
CA GLY A 83 9.95 -0.79 18.74
C GLY A 83 9.18 0.53 18.88
N MET A 84 8.38 0.91 17.89
CA MET A 84 7.50 2.09 17.96
C MET A 84 6.31 1.88 18.89
N ALA A 85 5.68 0.70 18.84
CA ALA A 85 4.56 0.33 19.71
C ALA A 85 4.97 0.36 21.19
N HIS A 86 6.15 -0.14 21.54
CA HIS A 86 6.68 -0.09 22.91
C HIS A 86 6.88 1.34 23.42
N LYS A 87 7.14 2.30 22.51
CA LYS A 87 7.25 3.73 22.81
C LYS A 87 5.91 4.47 22.76
N GLY A 88 4.81 3.78 22.47
CA GLY A 88 3.49 4.38 22.30
C GLY A 88 3.34 5.20 21.02
N MET A 89 4.21 5.01 20.03
CA MET A 89 4.29 5.82 18.80
C MET A 89 3.53 5.20 17.62
N LEU A 90 2.79 4.10 17.82
CA LEU A 90 2.01 3.42 16.78
C LEU A 90 0.53 3.82 16.81
N GLY A 91 0.19 5.01 17.31
CA GLY A 91 -1.18 5.54 17.30
C GLY A 91 -2.20 4.71 18.10
N GLY A 92 -1.73 3.84 19.00
CA GLY A 92 -2.57 2.89 19.74
C GLY A 92 -2.98 1.64 18.95
N TYR A 93 -2.47 1.46 17.73
CA TYR A 93 -2.67 0.21 16.97
C TYR A 93 -1.71 -0.88 17.46
N PRO A 94 -2.13 -2.15 17.44
CA PRO A 94 -1.23 -3.28 17.60
C PRO A 94 -0.26 -3.43 16.42
N VAL A 95 0.73 -4.31 16.58
CA VAL A 95 1.60 -4.75 15.49
C VAL A 95 1.05 -6.05 14.91
N PHE A 96 1.03 -6.21 13.59
CA PHE A 96 0.70 -7.49 12.96
C PHE A 96 1.66 -8.59 13.48
N PRO A 97 1.18 -9.80 13.83
CA PRO A 97 -0.10 -10.41 13.45
C PRO A 97 -1.25 -10.26 14.46
N GLU A 98 -1.15 -9.40 15.47
CA GLU A 98 -2.29 -9.15 16.36
C GLU A 98 -3.49 -8.61 15.57
N SER A 99 -4.70 -9.01 15.94
CA SER A 99 -5.92 -8.60 15.23
C SER A 99 -6.07 -7.08 15.24
N GLY A 100 -6.24 -6.50 14.05
CA GLY A 100 -6.26 -5.04 13.88
C GLY A 100 -4.88 -4.38 13.97
N GLY A 101 -3.81 -5.17 13.97
CA GLY A 101 -2.44 -4.69 13.84
C GLY A 101 -2.14 -4.10 12.47
N LEU A 102 -1.06 -3.34 12.38
CA LEU A 102 -0.66 -2.67 11.15
C LEU A 102 0.34 -3.50 10.34
N LEU A 103 0.07 -3.62 9.04
CA LEU A 103 1.00 -4.18 8.04
C LEU A 103 1.24 -3.13 6.95
N GLN A 104 2.47 -2.63 6.83
CA GLN A 104 2.82 -1.58 5.89
C GLN A 104 2.77 -2.09 4.43
N TRP A 105 2.15 -1.32 3.54
CA TRP A 105 2.09 -1.58 2.10
C TRP A 105 2.70 -0.47 1.25
N GLY A 106 2.95 0.71 1.83
CA GLY A 106 3.49 1.84 1.08
C GLY A 106 4.13 2.90 1.96
N SER A 107 4.77 3.85 1.30
CA SER A 107 5.40 5.02 1.91
C SER A 107 5.30 6.22 0.98
N SER A 108 5.44 7.43 1.53
CA SER A 108 5.61 8.65 0.75
C SER A 108 7.04 9.18 0.81
N ILE A 109 7.43 10.04 -0.15
CA ILE A 109 8.71 10.78 -0.10
C ILE A 109 8.83 11.68 1.14
N ASP A 110 7.71 12.10 1.73
CA ASP A 110 7.68 13.01 2.88
C ASP A 110 7.78 12.27 4.22
N GLY A 111 7.76 10.93 4.19
CA GLY A 111 7.87 10.07 5.37
C GLY A 111 6.53 9.59 5.92
N ASP A 112 5.44 9.67 5.15
CA ASP A 112 4.17 9.06 5.55
C ASP A 112 4.24 7.54 5.30
N GLU A 113 3.62 6.79 6.19
CA GLU A 113 3.56 5.33 6.12
C GLU A 113 2.12 4.86 5.92
N PHE A 114 1.93 3.96 4.95
CA PHE A 114 0.63 3.47 4.57
C PHE A 114 0.49 1.99 4.93
N HIS A 115 -0.57 1.67 5.66
CA HIS A 115 -0.77 0.39 6.31
C HIS A 115 -2.12 -0.21 5.99
N TRP A 116 -2.20 -1.53 6.02
CA TRP A 116 -3.45 -2.24 6.25
C TRP A 116 -3.65 -2.41 7.74
N ARG A 117 -4.88 -2.19 8.22
CA ARG A 117 -5.33 -2.63 9.53
C ARG A 117 -5.90 -4.04 9.39
N THR A 118 -5.18 -5.03 9.91
CA THR A 118 -5.39 -6.46 9.65
C THR A 118 -6.44 -7.06 10.60
N GLU A 119 -7.67 -6.56 10.51
CA GLU A 119 -8.82 -7.10 11.26
C GLU A 119 -9.75 -7.88 10.31
N GLY A 120 -10.10 -9.12 10.68
CA GLY A 120 -10.93 -9.98 9.85
C GLY A 120 -10.19 -10.56 8.64
N GLN A 121 -10.94 -10.85 7.56
CA GLN A 121 -10.36 -11.45 6.36
C GLN A 121 -9.56 -10.42 5.54
N PRO A 122 -8.54 -10.83 4.77
CA PRO A 122 -7.69 -9.91 4.01
C PRO A 122 -8.44 -8.92 3.11
N ASN A 123 -9.53 -9.34 2.46
CA ASN A 123 -10.35 -8.47 1.62
C ASN A 123 -11.22 -7.45 2.40
N GLU A 124 -11.30 -7.59 3.72
CA GLU A 124 -12.02 -6.69 4.63
C GLU A 124 -11.07 -5.68 5.29
N TRP A 125 -9.75 -5.88 5.15
CA TRP A 125 -8.77 -4.99 5.74
C TRP A 125 -8.92 -3.56 5.18
N THR A 126 -8.77 -2.61 6.08
CA THR A 126 -8.92 -1.18 5.79
C THR A 126 -7.57 -0.48 5.75
N VAL A 127 -7.51 0.71 5.14
CA VAL A 127 -6.27 1.49 5.04
C VAL A 127 -6.12 2.41 6.25
N VAL A 128 -4.94 2.39 6.87
CA VAL A 128 -4.50 3.34 7.88
C VAL A 128 -3.29 4.10 7.36
N VAL A 129 -3.27 5.42 7.52
CA VAL A 129 -2.12 6.26 7.15
C VAL A 129 -1.56 6.89 8.42
N ALA A 130 -0.27 6.67 8.66
CA ALA A 130 0.50 7.38 9.68
C ALA A 130 1.23 8.52 8.97
N GLY A 131 0.72 9.74 9.15
CA GLY A 131 1.36 10.94 8.65
C GLY A 131 2.57 11.31 9.50
N ARG A 132 3.56 11.95 8.89
CA ARG A 132 4.81 12.33 9.57
C ARG A 132 4.63 13.20 10.83
N ASN A 133 3.50 13.91 10.94
CA ASN A 133 3.23 14.84 12.05
C ASN A 133 2.38 14.22 13.17
N ASP A 134 2.46 12.89 13.33
CA ASP A 134 1.65 12.10 14.29
C ASP A 134 0.13 12.23 14.03
N ASP A 135 -0.24 12.50 12.77
CA ASP A 135 -1.62 12.51 12.34
C ASP A 135 -2.00 11.16 11.74
N TRP A 136 -3.13 10.63 12.18
CA TRP A 136 -3.60 9.31 11.75
C TRP A 136 -4.82 9.45 10.85
N PHE A 137 -4.89 8.64 9.79
CA PHE A 137 -6.08 8.50 8.96
C PHE A 137 -6.59 7.09 8.97
N HIS A 138 -7.91 6.94 8.92
CA HIS A 138 -8.55 5.68 8.62
C HIS A 138 -9.44 5.83 7.39
N TYR A 139 -9.22 4.98 6.41
CA TYR A 139 -10.07 4.85 5.23
C TYR A 139 -10.72 3.46 5.20
N LYS A 140 -12.05 3.45 5.24
CA LYS A 140 -12.84 2.22 5.12
C LYS A 140 -12.99 1.82 3.66
N GLY A 141 -12.14 0.91 3.22
CA GLY A 141 -12.18 0.34 1.88
C GLY A 141 -10.86 -0.32 1.51
N SER A 142 -10.89 -0.98 0.35
CA SER A 142 -9.75 -1.65 -0.27
C SER A 142 -8.63 -0.69 -0.69
N LEU A 143 -7.44 -1.22 -0.97
CA LEU A 143 -6.30 -0.42 -1.42
C LEU A 143 -6.61 0.34 -2.71
N SER A 144 -7.12 -0.35 -3.72
CA SER A 144 -7.49 0.23 -5.02
C SER A 144 -8.50 1.38 -4.86
N SER A 145 -9.50 1.23 -3.98
CA SER A 145 -10.47 2.29 -3.70
C SER A 145 -9.85 3.49 -2.99
N TYR A 146 -8.91 3.26 -2.08
CA TYR A 146 -8.19 4.33 -1.41
C TYR A 146 -7.33 5.11 -2.41
N LEU A 147 -6.57 4.41 -3.27
CA LEU A 147 -5.75 5.04 -4.31
C LEU A 147 -6.61 5.80 -5.33
N ALA A 148 -7.76 5.26 -5.73
CA ALA A 148 -8.69 5.93 -6.65
C ALA A 148 -9.26 7.22 -6.03
N TRP A 149 -9.66 7.17 -4.75
CA TRP A 149 -10.10 8.33 -4.00
C TRP A 149 -8.99 9.38 -3.85
N LEU A 150 -7.76 8.94 -3.60
CA LEU A 150 -6.57 9.79 -3.51
C LEU A 150 -6.30 10.51 -4.83
N CYS A 151 -6.40 9.79 -5.95
CA CYS A 151 -6.10 10.31 -7.29
C CYS A 151 -7.24 11.16 -7.88
N SER A 152 -8.48 11.04 -7.39
CA SER A 152 -9.62 11.78 -7.94
C SER A 152 -9.62 13.27 -7.58
N GLY A 153 -8.71 13.72 -6.72
CA GLY A 153 -8.66 15.11 -6.24
C GLY A 153 -9.78 15.48 -5.26
N THR A 154 -10.60 14.50 -4.85
CA THR A 154 -11.67 14.68 -3.85
C THR A 154 -11.21 14.41 -2.42
N ALA A 155 -9.98 13.94 -2.27
CA ALA A 155 -9.39 13.65 -0.97
C ALA A 155 -8.98 14.95 -0.25
N THR A 156 -8.99 14.90 1.09
CA THR A 156 -8.83 16.11 1.91
C THR A 156 -7.40 16.69 1.77
N PRO A 157 -7.25 18.02 1.51
CA PRO A 157 -5.96 18.62 1.15
C PRO A 157 -4.84 18.52 2.20
N HIS A 158 -5.18 18.31 3.47
CA HIS A 158 -4.18 18.29 4.55
C HIS A 158 -3.27 17.06 4.57
N ARG A 159 -3.53 16.06 3.72
CA ARG A 159 -2.78 14.80 3.66
C ARG A 159 -2.23 14.44 2.30
N ILE A 160 -2.27 15.40 1.39
CA ILE A 160 -1.89 15.21 -0.01
C ILE A 160 -1.14 16.46 -0.46
N PRO A 161 -0.02 16.33 -1.18
CA PRO A 161 0.63 17.48 -1.78
C PRO A 161 -0.35 18.31 -2.62
N PRO A 162 -0.25 19.66 -2.60
CA PRO A 162 -1.02 20.49 -3.53
C PRO A 162 -0.80 20.01 -4.97
N ASN A 163 -1.89 19.74 -5.71
CA ASN A 163 -1.90 19.22 -7.09
C ASN A 163 -1.55 17.73 -7.30
N PHE A 164 -1.55 16.87 -6.28
CA PHE A 164 -1.39 15.42 -6.50
C PHE A 164 -2.54 14.81 -7.34
N PRO A 165 -2.25 13.84 -8.22
CA PRO A 165 -0.93 13.26 -8.52
C PRO A 165 -0.14 14.02 -9.60
N GLY A 166 -0.56 15.24 -9.94
CA GLY A 166 -0.04 16.05 -11.05
C GLY A 166 -0.82 15.80 -12.35
N PRO A 167 -0.70 16.70 -13.36
CA PRO A 167 -1.35 16.53 -14.65
C PRO A 167 -0.79 15.34 -15.47
N GLU A 168 0.45 14.92 -15.18
CA GLU A 168 1.10 13.74 -15.76
C GLU A 168 1.68 12.88 -14.63
N PRO A 169 0.88 12.02 -13.99
CA PRO A 169 1.34 11.16 -12.92
C PRO A 169 2.35 10.15 -13.49
N ILE A 170 3.62 10.34 -13.15
CA ILE A 170 4.69 9.42 -13.54
C ILE A 170 4.58 8.17 -12.68
N VAL A 171 4.18 7.06 -13.30
CA VAL A 171 4.45 5.71 -12.79
C VAL A 171 5.88 5.37 -13.22
N SER A 172 6.84 5.58 -12.32
CA SER A 172 8.24 5.26 -12.64
C SER A 172 8.48 3.76 -12.50
N VAL A 173 9.06 3.17 -13.54
CA VAL A 173 9.49 1.78 -13.59
C VAL A 173 11.00 1.79 -13.38
N ASP A 174 11.43 1.79 -12.12
CA ASP A 174 12.81 1.34 -11.83
C ASP A 174 12.90 -0.18 -11.90
#